data_AF-X1DU11-F1
#
_entry.id   AF-X1DU11-F1
#
_cell.length_a   1.000
_cell.length_b   1.000
_cell.length_c   1.000
_cell.angle_alpha   90.00
_cell.angle_beta   90.00
_cell.angle_gamma   90.00
#
_symmetry.space_group_name_H-M   'P 1'
#
loop_
_entity.id
_entity.type
_entity.pdbx_description
1 polymer ?
#
loop_
_entity_poly.entity_id
_entity_poly.type
_entity_poly.pdbx_seq_one_letter_code
_entity_poly.pdbx_strand_id
1 'polypeptide(L)' 'KITLEDGWIHIRPSGTEPVIRIITEAKTKKRAESLYQIGLEKITEVA' A
#
# COMPACT_ATOMS: atom_id res chain seq x y z
N LYS A 1 3.99 7.68 4.16
CA LYS A 1 3.67 7.62 2.71
C LYS A 1 4.98 7.48 1.97
N ILE A 2 5.08 6.52 1.05
CA ILE A 2 6.25 6.31 0.19
C ILE A 2 5.86 6.77 -1.21
N THR A 3 6.65 7.66 -1.80
CA THR A 3 6.44 8.17 -3.16
C THR A 3 7.51 7.58 -4.08
N LEU A 4 7.07 7.08 -5.22
CA LEU A 4 7.90 6.52 -6.29
C LEU A 4 7.71 7.36 -7.55
N GLU A 5 8.54 7.14 -8.56
CA GLU A 5 8.46 7.88 -9.84
C GLU A 5 7.10 7.73 -10.54
N ASP A 6 6.44 6.58 -10.36
CA ASP A 6 5.23 6.21 -11.09
C ASP A 6 3.99 5.95 -10.21
N GLY A 7 4.07 6.29 -8.92
CA GLY A 7 2.97 6.10 -7.98
C GLY A 7 3.36 6.30 -6.52
N TRP A 8 2.47 5.94 -5.62
CA TRP A 8 2.73 6.02 -4.18
C TRP A 8 2.02 4.93 -3.39
N ILE A 9 2.55 4.64 -2.21
CA ILE A 9 1.99 3.70 -1.23
C ILE A 9 1.76 4.45 0.09
N HIS A 10 0.56 4.33 0.64
CA HIS A 10 0.19 4.84 1.96
C HIS A 10 -0.33 3.70 2.83
N ILE A 11 0.40 3.39 3.89
CA ILE A 11 0.02 2.39 4.89
C ILE A 11 -0.30 3.11 6.18
N ARG A 12 -1.44 2.79 6.80
CA ARG A 12 -1.84 3.34 8.10
C ARG A 12 -2.73 2.35 8.86
N PRO A 13 -2.72 2.35 10.21
CA PRO A 13 -3.77 1.70 10.97
C PRO A 13 -5.11 2.43 10.78
N SER A 14 -6.21 1.70 10.95
CA SER A 14 -7.52 2.32 11.11
C SER A 14 -7.69 2.87 12.52
N GLY A 15 -8.26 4.08 12.63
CA GLY A 15 -8.55 4.71 13.92
C GLY A 15 -9.84 4.22 14.59
N THR A 16 -10.68 3.45 13.88
CA THR A 16 -12.01 3.02 14.34
C THR A 16 -12.23 1.51 14.26
N GLU A 17 -11.39 0.80 13.51
CA GLU A 17 -11.54 -0.64 13.25
C GLU A 17 -10.18 -1.31 13.45
N PRO A 18 -10.11 -2.60 13.86
CA PRO A 18 -8.85 -3.29 14.08
C PRO A 18 -8.24 -3.80 12.76
N VAL A 19 -8.01 -2.89 11.81
CA VAL A 19 -7.48 -3.20 10.47
C VAL A 19 -6.36 -2.25 10.06
N ILE A 20 -5.44 -2.74 9.23
CA ILE A 20 -4.43 -1.93 8.54
C ILE A 20 -4.96 -1.58 7.14
N ARG A 21 -4.83 -0.32 6.73
CA ARG A 21 -5.20 0.13 5.38
C ARG A 21 -3.94 0.34 4.54
N ILE A 22 -3.93 -0.27 3.36
CA ILE A 22 -2.94 -0.07 2.31
C ILE A 22 -3.65 0.64 1.15
N ILE A 23 -3.17 1.82 0.78
CA ILE A 23 -3.73 2.62 -0.31
C ILE A 23 -2.61 2.87 -1.31
N THR A 24 -2.87 2.58 -2.57
CA THR A 24 -1.89 2.71 -3.66
C THR A 24 -2.49 3.42 -4.85
N GLU A 25 -1.69 4.27 -5.49
CA GLU A 25 -2.06 4.97 -6.70
C GLU A 25 -0.91 4.89 -7.70
N ALA A 26 -1.24 4.71 -8.97
CA ALA A 26 -0.29 4.70 -10.07
C ALA A 26 -0.99 5.08 -11.38
N LYS A 27 -0.19 5.30 -12.43
CA LYS A 27 -0.69 5.65 -13.79
C LYS A 27 -1.58 4.57 -14.42
N THR A 28 -1.49 3.32 -13.98
CA THR A 28 -2.33 2.22 -14.47
C THR A 28 -2.82 1.35 -13.31
N LYS A 29 -3.99 0.73 -13.48
CA LYS A 29 -4.54 -0.22 -12.50
C LYS A 29 -3.57 -1.35 -12.18
N LYS A 30 -2.98 -1.97 -13.21
CA LYS A 30 -1.98 -3.04 -13.05
C LYS A 30 -0.80 -2.60 -12.18
N ARG A 31 -0.33 -1.36 -12.37
CA ARG A 31 0.77 -0.84 -11.55
C ARG A 31 0.34 -0.56 -10.11
N ALA A 32 -0.85 0.02 -9.90
CA ALA A 32 -1.38 0.24 -8.55
C ALA A 32 -1.55 -1.10 -7.80
N GLU A 33 -2.05 -2.14 -8.46
CA GLU A 33 -2.14 -3.50 -7.92
C GLU A 33 -0.76 -4.08 -7.58
N SER A 34 0.25 -3.89 -8.43
CA SER A 34 1.64 -4.28 -8.14
C SER A 34 2.20 -3.56 -6.91
N LEU A 35 1.96 -2.25 -6.78
CA LEU A 35 2.36 -1.50 -5.58
C LEU A 35 1.64 -2.01 -4.32
N TYR A 36 0.37 -2.39 -4.44
CA TYR A 36 -0.39 -2.97 -3.33
C TYR A 36 0.23 -4.31 -2.88
N GLN A 37 0.58 -5.20 -3.82
CA GLN A 37 1.22 -6.48 -3.48
C GLN A 37 2.55 -6.27 -2.75
N ILE A 38 3.38 -5.33 -3.21
CA ILE A 38 4.63 -4.97 -2.52
C ILE A 38 4.36 -4.50 -1.08
N GLY A 39 3.35 -3.64 -0.90
CA GLY A 39 2.96 -3.14 0.42
C GLY A 39 2.45 -4.26 1.34
N LEU A 40 1.68 -5.19 0.79
CA LEU A 40 1.13 -6.33 1.52
C LEU A 40 2.24 -7.29 1.97
N GLU A 41 3.12 -7.71 1.06
CA GLU A 41 4.26 -8.60 1.34
C GLU A 41 5.11 -8.04 2.49
N LYS A 42 5.45 -6.75 2.43
CA LYS A 42 6.27 -6.10 3.45
C LYS A 42 5.61 -6.01 4.82
N ILE A 43 4.29 -5.90 4.89
CA ILE A 43 3.56 -5.94 6.16
C ILE A 43 3.56 -7.38 6.71
N THR A 44 3.31 -8.37 5.86
CA THR A 44 3.26 -9.79 6.26
C THR A 44 4.61 -10.35 6.69
N GLU A 45 5.73 -9.79 6.23
CA GLU A 45 7.08 -10.17 6.69
C GLU A 45 7.37 -9.72 8.13
N VAL A 46 6.67 -8.69 8.62
CA VAL A 46 6.97 -8.01 9.89
C VAL A 46 5.88 -8.25 10.96
N ALA A 47 4.70 -8.69 10.54
CA ALA A 47 3.58 -9.06 11.42
C ALA A 47 3.73 -10.48 11.97
#